data_AF-A0A9D6SUR2-F1
#
_entry.id   AF-A0A9D6SUR2-F1
#
_cell.length_a   1.000
_cell.length_b   1.000
_cell.length_c   1.000
_cell.angle_alpha   90.00
_cell.angle_beta   90.00
_cell.angle_gamma   90.00
#
_symmetry.space_group_name_H-M   'P 1'
#
loop_
_entity.id
_entity.type
_entity.pdbx_description
1 polymer ?
#
loop_
_entity_poly.entity_id
_entity_poly.type
_entity_poly.pdbx_seq_one_letter_code
_entity_poly.pdbx_strand_id
1 'polypeptide(L)' 'MKILHFADLHLGVESYGHIDPATGISSRLLDFLSALDQVVDYALENGVDLILFCGDAYKSR' A
#
# COMPACT_ATOMS: atom_id res chain seq x y z
N MET A 1 14.56 -16.43 10.85
CA MET A 1 14.52 -15.13 10.17
C MET A 1 13.40 -15.17 9.15
N LYS A 2 12.32 -14.43 9.39
CA LYS A 2 11.17 -14.26 8.49
C LYS A 2 11.35 -12.96 7.72
N ILE A 3 11.26 -13.05 6.40
CA ILE A 3 11.39 -11.89 5.51
C ILE A 3 10.07 -11.72 4.78
N LEU A 4 9.53 -10.51 4.77
CA LEU A 4 8.37 -10.13 3.97
C LEU A 4 8.83 -9.23 2.83
N HIS A 5 8.45 -9.57 1.60
CA HIS A 5 8.77 -8.80 0.41
C HIS A 5 7.50 -8.41 -0.33
N PHE A 6 7.35 -7.11 -0.62
CA PHE A 6 6.28 -6.59 -1.46
C PHE A 6 6.86 -5.53 -2.40
N ALA A 7 6.11 -5.21 -3.46
CA ALA A 7 6.55 -4.27 -4.46
C ALA A 7 5.41 -3.45 -5.07
N ASP A 8 5.78 -2.36 -5.73
CA ASP A 8 4.91 -1.60 -6.65
C ASP A 8 3.62 -1.08 -6.02
N LEU A 9 3.79 -0.32 -4.93
CA LEU A 9 2.68 0.28 -4.21
C LEU A 9 1.96 1.37 -5.02
N HIS A 10 2.67 2.06 -5.92
CA HIS A 10 2.13 3.07 -6.83
C HIS A 10 1.21 4.11 -6.16
N LEU A 11 1.60 4.62 -4.98
CA LEU A 11 0.85 5.68 -4.30
C LEU A 11 0.70 6.90 -5.22
N GLY A 12 -0.53 7.43 -5.27
CA GLY A 12 -0.91 8.52 -6.17
C GLY A 12 -1.48 8.07 -7.51
N VAL A 13 -1.65 6.76 -7.76
CA VAL A 13 -2.54 6.29 -8.82
C VAL A 13 -3.99 6.52 -8.41
N GLU A 14 -4.70 7.30 -9.20
CA GLU A 14 -6.13 7.61 -8.98
C GLU A 14 -7.03 7.09 -10.11
N SER A 15 -6.45 6.42 -11.11
CA SER A 15 -7.16 5.93 -12.30
C SER A 15 -8.33 5.02 -11.91
N TYR A 16 -9.50 5.27 -12.51
CA TYR A 16 -10.74 4.52 -12.26
C TYR A 16 -11.21 4.57 -10.78
N GLY A 17 -10.66 5.48 -9.97
CA GLY A 17 -11.19 5.83 -8.65
C GLY A 17 -12.27 6.91 -8.74
N HIS A 18 -13.07 7.03 -7.69
CA HIS A 18 -13.99 8.15 -7.47
C HIS A 18 -13.56 8.91 -6.21
N ILE A 19 -13.92 10.18 -6.10
CA ILE A 19 -13.64 10.92 -4.85
C ILE A 19 -14.56 10.39 -3.76
N ASP A 20 -13.97 9.90 -2.67
CA ASP A 20 -14.70 9.57 -1.46
C ASP A 20 -15.20 10.88 -0.82
N PRO A 21 -16.52 11.08 -0.69
CA PRO A 21 -17.09 12.32 -0.15
C PRO A 21 -16.75 12.54 1.33
N ALA A 22 -16.39 11.51 2.09
CA ALA A 22 -16.05 11.63 3.51
C ALA A 22 -14.63 12.17 3.71
N THR A 23 -13.67 11.74 2.88
CA THR A 23 -12.24 12.06 3.04
C THR A 23 -11.74 13.08 2.02
N GLY A 24 -12.44 13.26 0.90
CA GLY A 24 -11.98 14.08 -0.23
C GLY A 24 -10.84 13.45 -1.03
N ILE A 25 -10.53 12.18 -0.77
CA ILE A 25 -9.42 11.45 -1.39
C ILE A 25 -9.96 10.50 -2.47
N SER A 26 -9.17 10.21 -3.51
CA SER A 26 -9.53 9.18 -4.49
C SER A 26 -9.68 7.81 -3.81
N SER A 27 -10.80 7.12 -4.07
CA SER A 27 -11.08 5.77 -3.58
C SER A 27 -9.96 4.80 -3.94
N ARG A 28 -9.30 5.01 -5.09
CA ARG A 28 -8.19 4.17 -5.52
C ARG A 28 -6.97 4.33 -4.62
N LEU A 29 -6.70 5.55 -4.14
CA LEU A 29 -5.62 5.77 -3.18
C LEU A 29 -5.96 5.09 -1.84
N LEU A 30 -7.22 5.16 -1.41
CA LEU A 30 -7.68 4.45 -0.21
C LEU A 30 -7.52 2.93 -0.33
N ASP A 31 -7.79 2.35 -1.51
CA ASP A 31 -7.59 0.92 -1.77
C ASP A 31 -6.12 0.51 -1.56
N PHE A 32 -5.17 1.30 -2.09
CA PHE A 32 -3.73 1.03 -1.92
C PHE A 32 -3.27 1.14 -0.48
N LEU A 33 -3.77 2.14 0.26
CA LEU A 33 -3.47 2.30 1.68
C LEU A 33 -4.00 1.12 2.50
N SER A 34 -5.25 0.69 2.23
CA SER A 34 -5.84 -0.49 2.88
C SER A 34 -5.08 -1.79 2.58
N ALA A 35 -4.56 -1.95 1.36
CA ALA A 35 -3.71 -3.08 1.03
C ALA A 35 -2.35 -3.03 1.77
N LEU A 36 -1.76 -1.84 1.90
CA LEU A 36 -0.53 -1.67 2.68
C LEU A 36 -0.75 -1.96 4.17
N ASP A 37 -1.87 -1.51 4.74
CA ASP A 37 -2.23 -1.80 6.13
C ASP A 37 -2.30 -3.32 6.38
N GLN A 38 -2.90 -4.09 5.46
CA GLN A 38 -2.91 -5.55 5.55
C GLN A 38 -1.50 -6.18 5.55
N VAL A 39 -0.58 -5.62 4.76
CA VAL A 39 0.83 -6.08 4.74
C VAL A 39 1.50 -5.79 6.08
N VAL A 40 1.25 -4.61 6.66
CA VAL A 40 1.78 -4.21 7.97
C VAL A 40 1.23 -5.10 9.07
N ASP A 41 -0.08 -5.31 9.11
CA ASP A 41 -0.76 -6.17 10.08
C ASP A 41 -0.21 -7.60 10.02
N TYR A 42 -0.10 -8.16 8.80
CA TYR A 42 0.48 -9.49 8.61
C TYR A 42 1.92 -9.56 9.14
N ALA A 43 2.74 -8.54 8.88
CA ALA A 43 4.13 -8.51 9.33
C ALA A 43 4.24 -8.49 10.86
N LEU A 44 3.39 -7.70 11.51
CA LEU A 44 3.32 -7.59 12.98
C LEU A 44 2.85 -8.90 13.61
N GLU A 45 1.74 -9.46 13.13
CA GLU A 45 1.15 -10.70 13.65
C GLU A 45 2.10 -11.90 13.52
N ASN A 46 2.90 -11.92 12.46
CA ASN A 46 3.80 -13.04 12.18
C ASN A 46 5.21 -12.85 12.73
N GLY A 47 5.53 -11.71 13.35
CA GLY A 47 6.87 -11.40 13.84
C GLY A 47 7.90 -11.45 12.72
N VAL A 48 7.66 -10.69 11.64
CA VAL A 48 8.60 -10.54 10.52
C VAL A 48 9.84 -9.79 11.00
N ASP A 49 11.03 -10.30 10.66
CA ASP A 49 12.32 -9.76 11.11
C ASP A 49 12.88 -8.70 10.14
N LEU A 50 12.49 -8.77 8.86
CA LEU A 50 12.95 -7.87 7.80
C LEU A 50 11.87 -7.68 6.74
N ILE A 51 11.66 -6.42 6.35
CA ILE A 51 10.79 -6.05 5.23
C ILE A 51 11.65 -5.58 4.06
N LEU A 52 11.40 -6.13 2.88
CA LEU A 52 11.97 -5.68 1.62
C LEU A 52 10.86 -5.07 0.78
N PHE A 53 10.93 -3.76 0.61
CA PHE A 53 10.06 -3.04 -0.30
C PHE A 53 10.83 -2.71 -1.58
N CYS A 54 10.34 -3.20 -2.71
CA CYS A 54 10.98 -3.05 -4.01
C CYS A 54 10.05 -2.40 -5.04
N GLY A 55 10.59 -1.87 -6.13
CA GLY A 55 9.78 -1.23 -7.17
C GLY A 55 9.26 0.15 -6.78
N ASP A 56 8.17 0.58 -7.42
CA ASP A 56 7.76 1.98 -7.38
C ASP A 56 6.81 2.28 -6.21
N ALA A 57 7.30 3.05 -5.24
CA ALA A 57 6.51 3.55 -4.11
C ALA A 57 5.40 4.50 -4.52
N TYR A 58 5.72 5.35 -5.50
CA TYR A 58 4.84 6.40 -5.97
C TYR A 58 4.63 6.23 -7.47
N LYS A 59 3.48 6.68 -7.96
CA LYS A 59 3.30 6.88 -9.40
C LYS A 59 4.33 7.90 -9.87
N SER A 60 5.30 7.45 -10.68
CA SER A 60 6.20 8.38 -11.36
C SER A 60 5.52 8.91 -12.64
N ARG A 61 5.17 10.20 -12.62
CA ARG A 61 4.55 11.00 -13.71
C ARG A 61 3.43 10.30 -14.50
#